data_AF-A0A2Z4JS05-F1
#
_entry.id   AF-A0A2Z4JS05-F1
#
_cell.length_a   1.000
_cell.length_b   1.000
_cell.length_c   1.000
_cell.angle_alpha   90.00
_cell.angle_beta   90.00
_cell.angle_gamma   90.00
#
_symmetry.space_group_name_H-M   'P 1'
#
loop_
_entity.id
_entity.type
_entity.pdbx_description
1 polymer ?
#
loop_
_entity_poly.entity_id
_entity_poly.type
_entity_poly.pdbx_seq_one_letter_code
_entity_poly.pdbx_strand_id
1 'polypeptide(L)'
;MAKVIGSYRGNSFSTDLLVILKEAGCNYHAPAHRGNHDIWFSPITGIYFPFDSKILSHHTANAILKIAGLPEQFEAHQDEEAEENAGK
;
A
#
# COMPACT_ATOMS: atom_id res chain seq x y z
N MET A 1 -7.06 13.51 -15.19
CA MET A 1 -7.36 14.06 -13.85
C MET A 1 -7.26 12.90 -12.88
N ALA A 2 -6.16 12.78 -12.15
CA ALA A 2 -6.05 11.77 -11.10
C ALA A 2 -6.96 12.21 -9.96
N LYS A 3 -8.01 11.43 -9.70
CA LYS A 3 -8.92 11.66 -8.59
C LYS A 3 -8.09 11.41 -7.33
N VAL A 4 -7.79 12.47 -6.58
CA VAL A 4 -7.27 12.34 -5.21
C VAL A 4 -8.34 11.59 -4.42
N ILE A 5 -8.15 10.27 -4.30
CA ILE A 5 -8.94 9.42 -3.43
C ILE A 5 -8.22 9.38 -2.08
N GLY A 6 -8.90 9.88 -1.05
CA GLY A 6 -8.58 9.50 0.33
C GLY A 6 -8.12 10.64 1.22
N SER A 7 -9.09 11.38 1.75
CA SER A 7 -9.04 11.75 3.16
C SER A 7 -9.20 10.43 3.93
N TYR A 8 -8.11 9.89 4.49
CA TYR A 8 -8.09 8.56 5.13
C TYR A 8 -9.08 8.51 6.29
N ARG A 9 -10.25 7.92 6.02
CA ARG A 9 -11.28 7.65 7.04
C ARG A 9 -11.08 6.28 7.70
N GLY A 10 -9.84 5.80 7.79
CA GLY A 10 -9.50 4.49 8.33
C GLY A 10 -8.05 4.41 8.78
N ASN A 11 -7.80 3.54 9.75
CA ASN A 11 -6.56 3.43 10.51
C ASN A 11 -5.32 2.94 9.72
N SER A 12 -5.37 2.89 8.37
CA SER A 12 -4.29 2.36 7.51
C SER A 12 -4.47 2.73 6.02
N PHE A 13 -3.36 2.99 5.33
CA PHE A 13 -3.25 3.31 3.90
C PHE A 13 -3.46 2.09 2.97
N SER A 14 -3.42 0.88 3.53
CA SER A 14 -3.44 -0.38 2.77
C SER A 14 -4.74 -0.60 1.99
N THR A 15 -5.89 -0.16 2.51
CA THR A 15 -7.19 -0.33 1.83
C THR A 15 -7.25 0.47 0.53
N ASP A 16 -6.93 1.76 0.58
CA ASP A 16 -6.93 2.63 -0.60
C ASP A 16 -5.85 2.20 -1.60
N LEU A 17 -4.66 1.83 -1.10
CA LEU A 17 -3.58 1.31 -1.95
C LEU A 17 -4.00 0.02 -2.66
N LEU A 18 -4.68 -0.90 -1.97
CA LEU A 18 -5.16 -2.14 -2.57
C LEU A 18 -6.18 -1.89 -3.69
N VAL A 19 -7.05 -0.89 -3.54
CA VAL A 19 -7.98 -0.49 -4.60
C VAL A 19 -7.21 0.00 -5.82
N ILE A 20 -6.28 0.94 -5.63
CA ILE A 20 -5.45 1.49 -6.71
C ILE A 20 -4.66 0.38 -7.42
N LEU A 21 -4.01 -0.51 -6.68
CA LEU A 21 -3.24 -1.62 -7.23
C LEU A 21 -4.11 -2.56 -8.06
N LYS A 22 -5.32 -2.89 -7.60
CA LYS A 22 -6.26 -3.74 -8.34
C LYS A 22 -6.78 -3.05 -9.60
N GLU A 23 -7.10 -1.76 -9.53
CA GLU A 23 -7.52 -0.97 -10.71
C GLU A 23 -6.40 -0.90 -11.76
N ALA A 24 -5.15 -0.86 -11.30
CA ALA A 24 -3.95 -0.95 -12.14
C ALA A 24 -3.66 -2.37 -12.67
N GLY A 25 -4.45 -3.38 -12.29
CA GLY A 25 -4.28 -4.77 -12.69
C GLY A 25 -3.21 -5.55 -11.91
N CYS A 26 -2.66 -4.98 -10.83
CA CYS A 26 -1.76 -5.71 -9.95
C CYS A 26 -2.53 -6.79 -9.19
N ASN A 27 -1.90 -7.95 -9.01
CA ASN A 27 -2.56 -9.10 -8.41
C ASN A 27 -1.68 -9.77 -7.36
N TYR A 28 -2.34 -10.39 -6.38
CA TYR A 28 -1.71 -11.30 -5.47
C TYR A 28 -1.03 -12.44 -6.22
N HIS A 29 0.19 -12.79 -5.81
CA HIS A 29 0.98 -13.86 -6.41
C HIS A 29 1.16 -15.03 -5.45
N ALA A 30 1.66 -14.78 -4.24
CA ALA A 30 1.99 -15.82 -3.27
C ALA A 30 2.16 -15.23 -1.85
N PRO A 31 2.05 -16.04 -0.79
CA PRO A 31 2.39 -15.60 0.55
C PRO A 31 3.92 -15.52 0.70
N ALA A 32 4.41 -14.65 1.60
CA ALA A 32 5.84 -14.64 1.91
C ALA A 32 6.27 -15.94 2.62
N HIS A 33 7.42 -16.47 2.23
CA HIS A 33 7.97 -17.72 2.78
C HIS A 33 8.28 -17.63 4.29
N ARG A 34 8.49 -16.41 4.82
CA ARG A 34 8.71 -16.11 6.25
C ARG A 34 8.28 -14.67 6.58
N GLY A 35 6.98 -14.36 6.50
CA GLY A 35 6.52 -13.02 6.83
C GLY A 35 5.02 -12.86 6.91
N ASN A 36 4.61 -11.71 7.43
CA ASN A 36 3.21 -11.26 7.51
C ASN A 36 2.79 -10.41 6.29
N HIS A 37 3.56 -10.49 5.20
CA HIS A 37 3.30 -9.76 3.97
C HIS A 37 3.02 -10.72 2.82
N ASP A 38 2.20 -10.24 1.89
CA ASP A 38 1.90 -10.93 0.65
C ASP A 38 2.87 -10.49 -0.44
N ILE A 39 3.14 -11.36 -1.41
CA ILE A 39 3.86 -11.00 -2.62
C ILE A 39 2.82 -10.73 -3.71
N TRP A 40 2.92 -9.54 -4.29
CA TRP A 40 2.08 -9.07 -5.39
C TRP A 40 2.91 -8.93 -6.67
N PHE A 41 2.23 -8.99 -7.80
CA PHE A 41 2.81 -8.81 -9.12
C PHE A 41 2.21 -7.56 -9.79
N SER A 42 3.07 -6.70 -10.33
CA SER A 42 2.65 -5.61 -11.21
C SER A 42 2.81 -6.02 -12.68
N PRO A 43 1.73 -6.07 -13.47
CA PRO A 43 1.85 -6.26 -14.93
C PRO A 43 2.40 -5.02 -15.64
N ILE A 44 2.41 -3.85 -14.98
CA ILE A 44 2.89 -2.58 -15.55
C ILE A 44 4.42 -2.59 -15.61
N THR A 45 5.07 -3.00 -14.51
CA THR A 45 6.54 -3.03 -14.41
C THR A 45 7.12 -4.44 -14.59
N GLY A 46 6.29 -5.48 -14.51
CA GLY A 46 6.74 -6.87 -14.55
C GLY A 46 7.48 -7.31 -13.29
N ILE A 47 7.28 -6.62 -12.18
CA ILE A 47 8.03 -6.81 -10.93
C ILE A 47 7.11 -7.40 -9.85
N TYR A 48 7.69 -8.29 -9.05
CA TYR A 48 7.09 -8.77 -7.81
C TYR A 48 7.50 -7.88 -6.64
N PHE A 49 6.55 -7.49 -5.81
CA PHE A 49 6.78 -6.62 -4.67
C PHE A 49 6.02 -7.10 -3.43
N PRO A 50 6.54 -6.83 -2.22
CA PRO A 50 5.83 -7.13 -0.99
C PRO A 50 4.71 -6.10 -0.75
N PHE A 51 3.54 -6.58 -0.33
CA PHE A 51 2.40 -5.77 0.07
C PHE A 51 1.96 -6.22 1.47
N ASP A 52 1.90 -5.29 2.41
CA ASP A 52 1.40 -5.54 3.76
C ASP A 52 -0.06 -5.05 3.88
N SER A 53 -0.87 -5.82 4.60
CA SER A 53 -2.26 -5.45 4.89
C SER A 53 -2.38 -4.31 5.91
N LYS A 54 -1.30 -3.97 6.62
CA LYS A 54 -1.21 -2.90 7.62
C LYS A 54 -0.12 -1.90 7.28
N ILE A 55 -0.41 -0.99 6.36
CA ILE A 55 0.50 0.11 6.01
C ILE A 55 0.03 1.37 6.74
N LEU A 56 0.83 1.84 7.70
CA LEU A 56 0.55 3.04 8.49
C LEU A 56 1.31 4.28 8.00
N SER A 57 2.23 4.12 7.05
CA SER A 57 3.08 5.19 6.55
C SER A 57 2.78 5.49 5.09
N HIS A 58 2.44 6.75 4.79
CA HIS A 58 2.25 7.24 3.43
C HIS A 58 3.51 7.03 2.56
N HIS A 59 4.71 7.17 3.13
CA HIS A 59 5.97 6.91 2.42
C HIS A 59 6.06 5.46 1.93
N THR A 60 5.66 4.50 2.76
CA THR A 60 5.64 3.09 2.39
C THR A 60 4.61 2.83 1.29
N ALA A 61 3.43 3.42 1.42
CA ALA A 61 2.38 3.28 0.42
C ALA A 61 2.79 3.87 -0.94
N ASN A 62 3.41 5.05 -0.95
CA ASN A 62 3.96 5.68 -2.17
C ASN A 62 5.14 4.90 -2.75
N ALA A 63 6.00 4.31 -1.91
CA ALA A 63 7.08 3.46 -2.40
C ALA A 63 6.54 2.24 -3.15
N ILE A 64 5.46 1.62 -2.66
CA ILE A 64 4.79 0.51 -3.35
C ILE A 64 4.19 0.98 -4.68
N LEU A 65 3.50 2.13 -4.71
CA LEU A 65 2.99 2.71 -5.97
C LEU A 65 4.11 2.91 -6.98
N LYS A 66 5.24 3.46 -6.55
CA LYS A 66 6.41 3.69 -7.41
C LYS A 66 6.99 2.39 -7.96
N ILE A 67 7.11 1.33 -7.16
CA ILE A 67 7.58 0.01 -7.61
C ILE A 67 6.57 -0.60 -8.60
N ALA A 68 5.27 -0.42 -8.37
CA ALA A 68 4.22 -0.87 -9.26
C ALA A 68 4.15 -0.06 -10.58
N GLY A 69 4.89 1.05 -10.70
CA GLY A 69 4.90 1.93 -11.86
C GLY A 69 3.78 2.98 -11.86
N LEU A 70 3.21 3.26 -10.70
CA LEU A 70 2.11 4.19 -10.50
C LEU A 70 2.60 5.51 -9.87
N PRO A 71 1.93 6.64 -10.14
CA PRO A 71 2.25 7.91 -9.50
C PRO A 71 1.97 7.86 -8.00
N GLU A 72 2.70 8.64 -7.21
CA GLU A 72 2.44 8.82 -5.78
C GLU A 72 1.05 9.46 -5.59
N GLN A 73 0.25 8.93 -4.67
CA GLN A 73 -1.14 9.37 -4.44
C GLN A 73 -1.40 9.76 -2.98
N PHE A 74 -0.45 9.48 -2.09
CA PHE A 74 -0.64 9.62 -0.66
C PHE A 74 0.19 10.77 -0.10
N GLU A 75 -0.46 11.76 0.51
CA GLU A 75 0.19 12.88 1.19
C GLU A 75 0.11 12.70 2.71
N ALA A 76 1.09 13.24 3.43
CA ALA A 76 1.09 13.22 4.89
C ALA A 76 -0.02 14.14 5.42
N HIS A 77 -1.05 13.57 6.03
CA HIS A 77 -1.84 14.30 7.02
C HIS A 77 -1.32 13.88 8.40
N GLN A 78 -0.82 14.84 9.19
CA GLN A 78 -0.40 14.60 10.56
C GLN A 78 -1.66 14.39 11.40
N ASP A 79 -2.01 13.15 11.67
CA ASP A 79 -2.86 12.83 12.80
C ASP A 79 -2.03 11.88 13.70
N GLU A 80 -1.43 12.49 14.72
CA GLU A 80 -0.87 11.82 15.89
C GLU A 80 -1.95 10.90 16.47
N GLU A 81 -1.80 9.58 16.33
CA GLU A 81 -2.32 8.51 17.23
C GLU A 81 -2.48 7.18 16.45
N ALA A 82 -1.37 6.48 16.19
CA ALA A 82 -1.42 5.04 15.89
C ALA A 82 -0.18 4.28 16.37
N GLU A 83 0.49 4.79 17.41
CA GLU A 83 1.59 4.10 18.07
C GLU A 83 1.15 3.63 19.46
N GLU A 84 0.24 2.66 19.50
CA GLU A 84 0.24 1.71 20.61
C GLU A 84 -0.39 0.38 20.18
N ASN A 85 0.25 -0.72 20.57
CA ASN A 85 -0.17 -2.12 20.42
C ASN A 85 0.33 -2.88 19.19
N ALA A 86 1.64 -2.85 18.96
CA ALA A 86 2.37 -4.01 18.41
C ALA A 86 3.50 -4.40 19.37
N GLY A 87 3.16 -4.79 20.59
CA GLY A 87 4.13 -5.32 21.56
C GLY A 87 3.68 -5.27 23.01
N LYS A 88 2.79 -6.17 23.43
CA LYS A 88 2.83 -6.74 24.77
C LYS A 88 2.24 -8.15 24.79
#